data_AF-A0A1R2AZM5-F1
#
_entry.id   AF-A0A1R2AZM5-F1
#
_cell.length_a   1.000
_cell.length_b   1.000
_cell.length_c   1.000
_cell.angle_alpha   90.00
_cell.angle_beta   90.00
_cell.angle_gamma   90.00
#
_symmetry.space_group_name_H-M   'P 1'
#
loop_
_entity.id
_entity.type
_entity.pdbx_description
1 polymer ?
#
loop_
_entity_poly.entity_id
_entity_poly.type
_entity_poly.pdbx_seq_one_letter_code
_entity_poly.pdbx_strand_id
1 'polypeptide(L)'
;MALLEVRLVRIDIPNNTNITCCIYSNSNKIGILSSLEYNDRENCLLIPMNGNLKIVVTSNQFPIGSVTFPFTLLNESGCLWLPIIPSGSSDYIDTLPEELSSPKILLYFEKKTQEESDDKIDELVETKEKLRMLTQTYQEFLKTTKIREFDLIKSLEDKETEIQDYIEQLSKTQSRIFSLLAEKKHLSDSLSRIQVEMSYDSNSEIREELELTRQELIKSESNNNQLLKKIEDLSSEWSYLEEESKHSKENDYLTQISQLRQELDLKNREISLLKSYSPQILSDISNKPQSYGKPLIDFTDTTKSSKPQKLLSSSSTDILQNNSFILESIQASMISEEENLIPNNLYSQPCSRGLSPGIKEFMKGRLEPDKNIKTSFRGSTISSQNKSRYIPIATSKRLNQSVERKFSK
;
A
#
# COMPACT_ATOMS: atom_id res chain seq x y z
N MET A 1 -46.64 82.63 1.38
CA MET A 1 -45.30 83.02 0.88
C MET A 1 -44.46 81.76 0.89
N ALA A 2 -43.85 81.36 -0.22
CA ALA A 2 -43.07 80.11 -0.27
C ALA A 2 -41.74 80.31 0.49
N LEU A 3 -41.49 79.42 1.46
CA LEU A 3 -40.23 79.37 2.20
C LEU A 3 -39.41 78.19 1.67
N LEU A 4 -38.14 78.45 1.47
CA LEU A 4 -37.15 77.46 1.08
C LEU A 4 -36.29 77.14 2.29
N GLU A 5 -36.32 75.89 2.72
CA GLU A 5 -35.37 75.41 3.72
C GLU A 5 -34.04 75.06 3.05
N VAL A 6 -32.95 75.58 3.60
CA VAL A 6 -31.59 75.34 3.10
C VAL A 6 -30.73 74.74 4.18
N ARG A 7 -30.03 73.66 3.84
CA ARG A 7 -29.08 72.97 4.72
C ARG A 7 -27.74 72.78 4.02
N LEU A 8 -26.68 72.86 4.80
CA LEU A 8 -25.32 72.62 4.34
C LEU A 8 -25.01 71.12 4.50
N VAL A 9 -24.77 70.41 3.39
CA VAL A 9 -24.56 68.95 3.40
C VAL A 9 -23.07 68.62 3.35
N ARG A 10 -22.33 69.28 2.48
CA ARG A 10 -20.90 69.01 2.27
C ARG A 10 -20.20 70.20 1.67
N ILE A 11 -18.93 70.37 2.00
CA ILE A 11 -18.04 71.35 1.38
C ILE A 11 -16.82 70.61 0.83
N ASP A 12 -16.43 70.96 -0.40
CA ASP A 12 -15.27 70.42 -1.09
C ASP A 12 -14.33 71.58 -1.47
N ILE A 13 -13.54 72.03 -0.48
CA ILE A 13 -12.52 73.06 -0.62
C ILE A 13 -11.21 72.49 -0.06
N PRO A 14 -10.16 72.33 -0.87
CA PRO A 14 -8.88 71.84 -0.38
C PRO A 14 -8.25 72.87 0.59
N ASN A 15 -7.62 72.36 1.65
CA ASN A 15 -6.79 73.10 2.62
C ASN A 15 -7.50 74.12 3.55
N ASN A 16 -8.83 74.23 3.52
CA ASN A 16 -9.57 75.15 4.38
C ASN A 16 -10.32 74.42 5.51
N THR A 17 -10.09 74.83 6.75
CA THR A 17 -10.84 74.39 7.94
C THR A 17 -11.79 75.51 8.40
N ASN A 18 -12.87 75.16 9.10
CA ASN A 18 -13.88 76.09 9.63
C ASN A 18 -14.50 76.98 8.55
N ILE A 19 -15.28 76.36 7.68
CA ILE A 19 -15.92 77.04 6.56
C ILE A 19 -17.34 77.41 6.95
N THR A 20 -17.71 78.66 6.71
CA THR A 20 -19.06 79.17 6.95
C THR A 20 -19.66 79.71 5.66
N CYS A 21 -20.94 79.40 5.44
CA CYS A 21 -21.70 79.85 4.29
C CYS A 21 -22.70 80.91 4.77
N CYS A 22 -22.43 82.17 4.46
CA CYS A 22 -23.38 83.25 4.68
C CYS A 22 -24.38 83.29 3.53
N ILE A 23 -25.67 83.19 3.86
CA ILE A 23 -26.74 83.16 2.86
C ILE A 23 -27.46 84.49 2.81
N TYR A 24 -27.68 84.99 1.59
CA TYR A 24 -28.32 86.25 1.29
C TYR A 24 -29.47 86.06 0.29
N SER A 25 -30.55 86.80 0.47
CA SER A 25 -31.63 86.92 -0.52
C SER A 25 -31.70 88.36 -1.02
N ASN A 26 -31.49 88.57 -2.33
CA ASN A 26 -31.34 89.85 -3.03
C ASN A 26 -30.18 90.75 -2.53
N SER A 27 -30.18 91.09 -1.26
CA SER A 27 -29.11 91.82 -0.54
C SER A 27 -29.17 91.63 0.98
N ASN A 28 -30.21 90.99 1.50
CA ASN A 28 -30.42 90.81 2.93
C ASN A 28 -29.77 89.51 3.41
N LYS A 29 -28.91 89.61 4.42
CA LYS A 29 -28.32 88.43 5.08
C LYS A 29 -29.43 87.70 5.85
N ILE A 30 -29.66 86.43 5.50
CA ILE A 30 -30.64 85.57 6.15
C ILE A 30 -30.02 84.86 7.35
N GLY A 31 -28.83 84.29 7.17
CA GLY A 31 -28.18 83.51 8.22
C GLY A 31 -26.82 82.97 7.79
N ILE A 32 -26.25 82.12 8.64
CA ILE A 32 -24.95 81.48 8.43
C ILE A 32 -25.14 79.98 8.66
N LEU A 33 -24.66 79.17 7.73
CA LEU A 33 -24.53 77.72 7.92
C LEU A 33 -23.06 77.39 8.16
N SER A 34 -22.76 76.72 9.26
CA SER A 34 -21.40 76.35 9.64
C SER A 34 -21.06 74.91 9.28
N SER A 35 -19.85 74.66 8.78
CA SER A 35 -19.33 73.30 8.56
C SER A 35 -19.09 72.52 9.86
N LEU A 36 -19.12 73.18 11.02
CA LEU A 36 -18.99 72.49 12.32
C LEU A 36 -20.30 71.82 12.75
N GLU A 37 -21.42 72.23 12.15
CA GLU A 37 -22.78 71.86 12.54
C GLU A 37 -23.45 70.98 11.47
N TYR A 38 -22.67 70.22 10.68
CA TYR A 38 -23.23 69.33 9.64
C TYR A 38 -24.24 68.32 10.17
N ASN A 39 -24.02 67.83 11.39
CA ASN A 39 -24.85 66.78 12.00
C ASN A 39 -26.03 67.34 12.79
N ASP A 40 -26.14 68.66 12.93
CA ASP A 40 -27.25 69.28 13.62
C ASP A 40 -28.44 69.42 12.68
N ARG A 41 -29.55 68.77 13.05
CA ARG A 41 -30.80 68.84 12.28
C ARG A 41 -31.46 70.21 12.35
N GLU A 42 -31.08 71.03 13.35
CA GLU A 42 -31.59 72.39 13.54
C GLU A 42 -30.80 73.44 12.76
N ASN A 43 -29.64 73.08 12.18
CA ASN A 43 -28.82 73.95 11.35
C ASN A 43 -29.40 74.07 9.92
N CYS A 44 -30.61 74.64 9.85
CA CYS A 44 -31.30 74.94 8.61
C CYS A 44 -31.74 76.41 8.59
N LEU A 45 -31.81 76.99 7.39
CA LEU A 45 -32.26 78.36 7.20
C LEU A 45 -33.51 78.38 6.34
N LEU A 46 -34.54 79.10 6.80
CA LEU A 46 -35.74 79.37 6.02
C LEU A 46 -35.56 80.68 5.25
N ILE A 47 -35.52 80.56 3.93
CA ILE A 47 -35.26 81.68 3.01
C ILE A 47 -36.56 82.04 2.29
N PRO A 48 -36.96 83.31 2.28
CA PRO A 48 -38.04 83.76 1.41
C PRO A 48 -37.61 83.62 -0.06
N MET A 49 -38.39 82.88 -0.85
CA MET A 49 -38.12 82.69 -2.28
C MET A 49 -38.45 83.95 -3.09
N ASN A 50 -37.60 84.98 -3.00
CA ASN A 50 -37.76 86.24 -3.73
C ASN A 50 -36.43 86.68 -4.37
N GLY A 51 -36.43 86.82 -5.70
CA GLY A 51 -35.31 87.29 -6.52
C GLY A 51 -34.12 86.31 -6.60
N ASN A 52 -32.93 86.74 -6.16
CA ASN A 52 -31.69 85.98 -6.28
C ASN A 52 -31.19 85.49 -4.92
N LEU A 53 -30.69 84.25 -4.90
CA LEU A 53 -29.97 83.65 -3.79
C LEU A 53 -28.48 83.90 -3.97
N LYS A 54 -27.84 84.53 -2.99
CA LYS A 54 -26.39 84.70 -2.93
C LYS A 54 -25.82 83.93 -1.75
N ILE A 55 -24.82 83.10 -2.00
CA ILE A 55 -24.09 82.35 -0.98
C ILE A 55 -22.66 82.85 -0.99
N VAL A 56 -22.18 83.32 0.16
CA VAL A 56 -20.80 83.76 0.36
C VAL A 56 -20.12 82.76 1.26
N VAL A 57 -19.01 82.19 0.79
CA VAL A 57 -18.26 81.16 1.52
C VAL A 57 -17.02 81.81 2.12
N THR A 58 -16.86 81.67 3.43
CA THR A 58 -15.74 82.22 4.20
C THR A 58 -15.01 81.12 4.97
N SER A 59 -13.67 81.19 5.08
CA SER A 59 -12.89 80.40 6.04
C SER A 59 -12.18 81.35 6.99
N ASN A 60 -12.32 81.10 8.30
CA ASN A 60 -11.73 81.95 9.34
C ASN A 60 -11.96 83.46 9.10
N GLN A 61 -13.19 83.82 8.67
CA GLN A 61 -13.65 85.18 8.34
C GLN A 61 -13.14 85.78 7.01
N PHE A 62 -12.27 85.09 6.26
CA PHE A 62 -11.83 85.54 4.94
C PHE A 62 -12.74 85.00 3.82
N PRO A 63 -13.21 85.84 2.88
CA PRO A 63 -14.05 85.41 1.77
C PRO A 63 -13.25 84.57 0.78
N ILE A 64 -13.62 83.30 0.63
CA ILE A 64 -13.06 82.38 -0.36
C ILE A 64 -13.66 82.71 -1.74
N GLY A 65 -14.98 82.88 -1.75
CA GLY A 65 -15.73 83.15 -2.97
C GLY A 65 -17.22 83.23 -2.71
N SER A 66 -17.99 83.45 -3.77
CA SER A 66 -19.44 83.50 -3.71
C SER A 66 -20.08 82.90 -4.96
N VAL A 67 -21.38 82.66 -4.87
CA VAL A 67 -22.21 82.31 -6.02
C VAL A 67 -23.57 82.95 -5.84
N THR A 68 -24.08 83.57 -6.90
CA THR A 68 -25.37 84.24 -6.94
C THR A 68 -26.19 83.67 -8.10
N PHE A 69 -27.44 83.30 -7.85
CA PHE A 69 -28.30 82.72 -8.89
C PHE A 69 -29.79 82.94 -8.60
N PRO A 70 -30.66 82.93 -9.61
CA PRO A 70 -32.10 83.12 -9.42
C PRO A 70 -32.76 81.88 -8.81
N PHE A 71 -33.77 82.07 -7.94
CA PHE A 71 -34.52 80.94 -7.34
C PHE A 71 -35.23 80.04 -8.37
N THR A 72 -35.40 80.52 -9.61
CA THR A 72 -35.96 79.74 -10.74
C THR A 72 -35.11 78.53 -11.12
N LEU A 73 -33.83 78.48 -10.72
CA LEU A 73 -33.00 77.30 -10.90
C LEU A 73 -33.29 76.19 -9.88
N LEU A 74 -34.06 76.47 -8.82
CA LEU A 74 -34.43 75.51 -7.77
C LEU A 74 -35.85 74.98 -8.00
N ASN A 75 -36.01 74.21 -9.07
CA ASN A 75 -37.32 73.66 -9.46
C ASN A 75 -37.80 72.53 -8.54
N GLU A 76 -36.88 71.71 -8.02
CA GLU A 76 -37.18 70.54 -7.18
C GLU A 76 -36.50 70.63 -5.82
N SER A 77 -37.08 69.99 -4.80
CA SER A 77 -36.42 69.78 -3.52
C SER A 77 -35.31 68.74 -3.70
N GLY A 78 -34.08 69.06 -3.32
CA GLY A 78 -32.95 68.17 -3.56
C GLY A 78 -31.59 68.75 -3.16
N CYS A 79 -30.57 67.92 -3.29
CA CYS A 79 -29.17 68.30 -3.10
C CYS A 79 -28.60 68.89 -4.38
N LEU A 80 -28.02 70.08 -4.29
CA LEU A 80 -27.41 70.78 -5.41
C LEU A 80 -25.95 71.13 -5.13
N TRP A 81 -25.08 70.74 -6.06
CA TRP A 81 -23.70 71.21 -6.07
C TRP A 81 -23.61 72.59 -6.70
N LEU A 82 -22.91 73.50 -6.02
CA LEU A 82 -22.71 74.88 -6.45
C LEU A 82 -21.21 75.18 -6.53
N PRO A 83 -20.75 75.87 -7.59
CA PRO A 83 -19.37 76.34 -7.68
C PRO A 83 -19.09 77.42 -6.64
N ILE A 84 -17.84 77.52 -6.20
CA ILE A 84 -17.38 78.66 -5.41
C ILE A 84 -16.55 79.54 -6.33
N ILE A 85 -17.11 80.67 -6.75
CA ILE A 85 -16.44 81.59 -7.67
C ILE A 85 -15.54 82.52 -6.84
N PRO A 86 -14.22 82.60 -7.10
CA PRO A 86 -13.28 83.41 -6.32
C PRO A 86 -13.68 84.89 -6.25
N SER A 87 -13.35 85.53 -5.13
CA SER A 87 -13.61 86.96 -4.92
C SER A 87 -12.86 87.80 -5.97
N GLY A 88 -13.58 88.58 -6.77
CA GLY A 88 -13.00 89.46 -7.82
C GLY A 88 -13.51 89.18 -9.23
N SER A 89 -14.17 88.04 -9.46
CA SER A 89 -14.90 87.74 -10.71
C SER A 89 -16.41 87.88 -10.52
N SER A 90 -17.16 87.96 -11.64
CA SER A 90 -18.62 87.92 -11.61
C SER A 90 -19.09 86.60 -10.98
N ASP A 91 -19.78 86.68 -9.85
CA ASP A 91 -20.27 85.54 -9.07
C ASP A 91 -21.67 85.08 -9.48
N TYR A 92 -22.25 85.71 -10.50
CA TYR A 92 -23.61 85.43 -10.96
C TYR A 92 -23.66 84.31 -12.01
N ILE A 93 -24.54 83.32 -11.81
CA ILE A 93 -24.82 82.23 -12.74
C ILE A 93 -26.31 82.19 -13.12
N ASP A 94 -26.58 82.11 -14.42
CA ASP A 94 -27.95 81.98 -14.97
C ASP A 94 -28.37 80.52 -15.21
N THR A 95 -27.39 79.60 -15.23
CA THR A 95 -27.61 78.16 -15.42
C THR A 95 -26.74 77.37 -14.46
N LEU A 96 -27.21 76.18 -14.06
CA LEU A 96 -26.44 75.26 -13.22
C LEU A 96 -25.44 74.50 -14.10
N PRO A 97 -24.14 74.52 -13.79
CA PRO A 97 -23.12 73.81 -14.57
C PRO A 97 -23.27 72.28 -14.43
N GLU A 98 -23.15 71.55 -15.54
CA GLU A 98 -23.23 70.08 -15.56
C GLU A 98 -22.01 69.41 -14.90
N GLU A 99 -20.83 70.01 -15.03
CA GLU A 99 -19.59 69.54 -14.42
C GLU A 99 -18.98 70.62 -13.51
N LEU A 100 -18.63 70.23 -12.28
CA LEU A 100 -18.07 71.12 -11.26
C LEU A 100 -16.73 70.59 -10.75
N SER A 101 -15.65 71.31 -11.06
CA SER A 101 -14.35 71.15 -10.42
C SER A 101 -14.33 71.84 -9.05
N SER A 102 -13.52 71.34 -8.12
CA SER A 102 -13.35 71.98 -6.81
C SER A 102 -12.65 73.34 -6.99
N PRO A 103 -13.05 74.41 -6.26
CA PRO A 103 -13.86 74.38 -5.03
C PRO A 103 -15.39 74.44 -5.26
N LYS A 104 -16.14 73.62 -4.52
CA LYS A 104 -17.62 73.51 -4.62
C LYS A 104 -18.30 73.20 -3.28
N ILE A 105 -19.58 73.55 -3.15
CA ILE A 105 -20.43 73.26 -1.98
C ILE A 105 -21.66 72.46 -2.37
N LEU A 106 -22.13 71.58 -1.48
CA LEU A 106 -23.38 70.84 -1.62
C LEU A 106 -24.39 71.38 -0.60
N LEU A 107 -25.48 71.94 -1.11
CA LEU A 107 -26.61 72.40 -0.30
C LEU A 107 -27.84 71.55 -0.59
N TYR A 108 -28.62 71.27 0.45
CA TYR A 108 -29.95 70.67 0.32
C TYR A 108 -31.01 71.76 0.40
N PHE A 109 -31.95 71.72 -0.53
CA PHE A 109 -33.05 72.67 -0.67
C PHE A 109 -34.38 71.94 -0.54
N GLU A 110 -35.28 72.41 0.31
CA GLU A 110 -36.63 71.85 0.47
C GLU A 110 -37.70 72.94 0.47
N LYS A 111 -38.70 72.81 -0.41
CA LYS A 111 -39.85 73.73 -0.45
C LYS A 111 -40.85 73.32 0.64
N LYS A 112 -41.03 74.16 1.66
CA LYS A 112 -42.07 73.92 2.67
C LYS A 112 -43.42 74.48 2.20
N THR A 113 -44.33 73.58 1.84
CA THR A 113 -45.76 73.87 1.65
C THR A 113 -46.52 73.56 2.94
N GLN A 114 -47.32 74.51 3.42
CA GLN A 114 -47.91 74.54 4.76
C GLN A 114 -49.14 73.61 4.94
N GLU A 115 -49.16 72.42 4.35
CA GLU A 115 -50.30 71.48 4.49
C GLU A 115 -49.81 70.05 4.73
N GLU A 116 -49.83 69.61 6.00
CA GLU A 116 -49.77 68.21 6.39
C GLU A 116 -51.15 67.81 6.94
N SER A 117 -51.84 66.89 6.27
CA SER A 117 -53.19 66.41 6.59
C SER A 117 -53.17 65.07 7.34
N ASP A 118 -54.13 64.89 8.25
CA ASP A 118 -54.27 63.74 9.18
C ASP A 118 -54.30 62.34 8.51
N ASP A 119 -54.68 62.23 7.24
CA ASP A 119 -54.70 60.95 6.49
C ASP A 119 -53.32 60.29 6.36
N LYS A 120 -52.22 61.09 6.41
CA LYS A 120 -50.85 60.54 6.39
C LYS A 120 -50.47 59.83 7.70
N ILE A 121 -51.14 60.14 8.80
CA ILE A 121 -50.79 59.61 10.13
C ILE A 121 -51.21 58.14 10.24
N ASP A 122 -52.38 57.77 9.74
CA ASP A 122 -52.88 56.39 9.77
C ASP A 122 -52.05 55.47 8.86
N GLU A 123 -51.66 55.94 7.66
CA GLU A 123 -50.73 55.20 6.78
C GLU A 123 -49.34 55.02 7.44
N LEU A 124 -48.88 56.02 8.20
CA LEU A 124 -47.64 55.93 8.97
C LEU A 124 -47.70 54.87 10.08
N VAL A 125 -48.86 54.71 10.73
CA VAL A 125 -49.07 53.69 11.78
C VAL A 125 -49.09 52.29 11.17
N GLU A 126 -49.79 52.09 10.05
CA GLU A 126 -49.85 50.79 9.37
C GLU A 126 -48.47 50.36 8.83
N THR A 127 -47.73 51.29 8.22
CA THR A 127 -46.37 51.02 7.74
C THR A 127 -45.41 50.69 8.88
N LYS A 128 -45.56 51.34 10.03
CA LYS A 128 -44.76 51.06 11.24
C LYS A 128 -45.02 49.64 11.78
N GLU A 129 -46.26 49.18 11.81
CA GLU A 129 -46.57 47.82 12.28
C GLU A 129 -46.09 46.76 11.27
N LYS A 130 -46.23 47.01 9.95
CA LYS A 130 -45.64 46.15 8.91
C LYS A 130 -44.11 46.06 9.05
N LEU A 131 -43.45 47.18 9.31
CA LEU A 131 -42.00 47.22 9.56
C LEU A 131 -41.63 46.41 10.82
N ARG A 132 -42.44 46.50 11.88
CA ARG A 132 -42.25 45.74 13.12
C ARG A 132 -42.33 44.23 12.89
N MET A 133 -43.37 43.78 12.19
CA MET A 133 -43.56 42.36 11.83
C MET A 133 -42.44 41.84 10.92
N LEU A 134 -42.04 42.64 9.93
CA LEU A 134 -40.92 42.29 9.05
C LEU A 134 -39.60 42.18 9.83
N THR A 135 -39.37 43.09 10.78
CA THR A 135 -38.17 43.05 11.63
C THR A 135 -38.17 41.80 12.52
N GLN A 136 -39.32 41.44 13.10
CA GLN A 136 -39.43 40.25 13.95
C GLN A 136 -39.20 38.96 13.17
N THR A 137 -39.85 38.81 12.00
CA THR A 137 -39.66 37.64 11.12
C THR A 137 -38.22 37.52 10.65
N TYR A 138 -37.56 38.63 10.32
CA TYR A 138 -36.13 38.62 9.98
C TYR A 138 -35.25 38.19 11.15
N GLN A 139 -35.53 38.63 12.38
CA GLN A 139 -34.80 38.20 13.57
C GLN A 139 -34.98 36.70 13.87
N GLU A 140 -36.20 36.18 13.72
CA GLU A 140 -36.47 34.74 13.87
C GLU A 140 -35.77 33.93 12.78
N PHE A 141 -35.80 34.40 11.54
CA PHE A 141 -35.03 33.79 10.44
C PHE A 141 -33.54 33.74 10.77
N LEU A 142 -32.93 34.85 11.21
CA LEU A 142 -31.52 34.87 11.61
C LEU A 142 -31.21 33.89 12.74
N LYS A 143 -32.08 33.75 13.74
CA LYS A 143 -31.89 32.78 14.83
C LYS A 143 -31.92 31.34 14.30
N THR A 144 -32.90 31.00 13.46
CA THR A 144 -33.00 29.65 12.89
C THR A 144 -31.83 29.34 11.96
N THR A 145 -31.37 30.31 11.15
CA THR A 145 -30.17 30.16 10.32
C THR A 145 -28.93 29.90 11.16
N LYS A 146 -28.72 30.63 12.26
CA LYS A 146 -27.58 30.42 13.17
C LYS A 146 -27.58 29.04 13.82
N ILE A 147 -28.73 28.54 14.24
CA ILE A 147 -28.84 27.19 14.82
C ILE A 147 -28.48 26.14 13.76
N ARG A 148 -29.02 26.27 12.56
CA ARG A 148 -28.71 25.36 11.45
C ARG A 148 -27.23 25.40 11.09
N GLU A 149 -26.63 26.58 11.04
CA GLU A 149 -25.20 26.74 10.78
C GLU A 149 -24.35 26.06 11.86
N PHE A 150 -24.71 26.23 13.12
CA PHE A 150 -24.06 25.55 14.24
C PHE A 150 -24.16 24.02 14.14
N ASP A 151 -25.33 23.48 13.81
CA ASP A 151 -25.53 22.04 13.62
C ASP A 151 -24.70 21.49 12.46
N LEU A 152 -24.58 22.26 11.36
CA LEU A 152 -23.72 21.89 10.23
C LEU A 152 -22.25 21.92 10.64
N ILE A 153 -21.79 22.94 11.37
CA ILE A 153 -20.41 23.03 11.85
C ILE A 153 -20.09 21.81 12.73
N LYS A 154 -20.97 21.48 13.69
CA LYS A 154 -20.78 20.31 14.55
C LYS A 154 -20.73 19.01 13.75
N SER A 155 -21.61 18.85 12.77
CA SER A 155 -21.57 17.67 11.88
C SER A 155 -20.29 17.61 11.04
N LEU A 156 -19.71 18.75 10.66
CA LEU A 156 -18.43 18.80 9.95
C LEU A 156 -17.26 18.46 10.88
N GLU A 157 -17.28 18.93 12.13
CA GLU A 157 -16.30 18.56 13.16
C GLU A 157 -16.32 17.06 13.44
N ASP A 158 -17.50 16.46 13.62
CA ASP A 158 -17.65 15.01 13.79
C ASP A 158 -17.05 14.25 12.58
N LYS A 159 -17.29 14.74 11.36
CA LYS A 159 -16.73 14.13 10.14
C LYS A 159 -15.22 14.31 10.01
N GLU A 160 -14.67 15.44 10.46
CA GLU A 160 -13.23 15.68 10.52
C GLU A 160 -12.55 14.71 11.48
N THR A 161 -13.15 14.45 12.65
CA THR A 161 -12.62 13.44 13.59
C THR A 161 -12.63 12.03 12.98
N GLU A 162 -13.70 11.66 12.26
CA GLU A 162 -13.77 10.37 11.55
C GLU A 162 -12.68 10.24 10.47
N ILE A 163 -12.41 11.33 9.73
CA ILE A 163 -11.33 11.37 8.72
C ILE A 163 -9.96 11.21 9.39
N GLN A 164 -9.73 11.86 10.54
CA GLN A 164 -8.48 11.76 11.28
C GLN A 164 -8.23 10.32 11.77
N ASP A 165 -9.27 9.64 12.27
CA ASP A 165 -9.19 8.22 12.65
C ASP A 165 -8.81 7.33 11.46
N TYR A 166 -9.39 7.56 10.27
CA TYR A 166 -9.02 6.81 9.06
C TYR A 166 -7.58 7.08 8.63
N ILE A 167 -7.10 8.32 8.74
CA ILE A 167 -5.70 8.67 8.44
C ILE A 167 -4.76 7.93 9.40
N GLU A 168 -5.09 7.87 10.68
CA GLU A 168 -4.28 7.14 11.67
C GLU A 168 -4.22 5.64 11.33
N GLN A 169 -5.37 5.02 11.04
CA GLN A 169 -5.43 3.61 10.62
C GLN A 169 -4.62 3.35 9.34
N LEU A 170 -4.68 4.27 8.36
CA LEU A 170 -3.94 4.15 7.11
C LEU A 170 -2.43 4.27 7.37
N SER A 171 -2.00 5.19 8.24
CA SER A 171 -0.59 5.32 8.63
C SER A 171 -0.04 4.07 9.34
N LYS A 172 -0.86 3.45 10.20
CA LYS A 172 -0.53 2.22 10.93
C LYS A 172 -0.40 1.03 9.98
N THR A 173 -1.34 0.89 9.04
CA THR A 173 -1.28 -0.17 8.03
C THR A 173 -0.11 0.03 7.06
N GLN A 174 0.18 1.27 6.65
CA GLN A 174 1.35 1.60 5.84
C GLN A 174 2.67 1.23 6.55
N SER A 175 2.79 1.54 7.85
CA SER A 175 3.96 1.15 8.65
C SER A 175 4.11 -0.38 8.74
N ARG A 176 2.99 -1.10 8.87
CA ARG A 176 3.00 -2.57 8.84
C ARG A 176 3.45 -3.11 7.48
N ILE A 177 3.01 -2.51 6.37
CA ILE A 177 3.45 -2.88 5.01
C ILE A 177 4.96 -2.71 4.88
N PHE A 178 5.52 -1.57 5.32
CA PHE A 178 6.97 -1.37 5.26
C PHE A 178 7.75 -2.40 6.09
N SER A 179 7.24 -2.76 7.27
CA SER A 179 7.85 -3.81 8.11
C SER A 179 7.86 -5.17 7.39
N LEU A 180 6.73 -5.55 6.77
CA LEU A 180 6.61 -6.79 6.01
C LEU A 180 7.47 -6.81 4.75
N LEU A 181 7.65 -5.66 4.09
CA LEU A 181 8.56 -5.54 2.94
C LEU A 181 10.02 -5.73 3.34
N ALA A 182 10.42 -5.18 4.49
CA ALA A 182 11.76 -5.38 5.04
C ALA A 182 11.99 -6.87 5.39
N GLU A 183 11.02 -7.51 6.05
CA GLU A 183 11.07 -8.94 6.38
C GLU A 183 11.15 -9.82 5.11
N LYS A 184 10.31 -9.53 4.10
CA LYS A 184 10.34 -10.23 2.81
C LYS A 184 11.71 -10.10 2.14
N LYS A 185 12.31 -8.91 2.15
CA LYS A 185 13.65 -8.69 1.60
C LYS A 185 14.69 -9.52 2.35
N HIS A 186 14.68 -9.48 3.68
CA HIS A 186 15.59 -10.27 4.51
C HIS A 186 15.46 -11.78 4.25
N LEU A 187 14.24 -12.29 4.12
CA LEU A 187 13.99 -13.69 3.77
C LEU A 187 14.48 -14.04 2.36
N SER A 188 14.25 -13.15 1.39
CA SER A 188 14.77 -13.32 0.02
C SER A 188 16.30 -13.39 0.01
N ASP A 189 16.98 -12.47 0.71
CA ASP A 189 18.44 -12.43 0.79
C ASP A 189 18.98 -13.68 1.50
N SER A 190 18.28 -14.17 2.53
CA SER A 190 18.64 -15.41 3.23
C SER A 190 18.46 -16.65 2.36
N LEU A 191 17.38 -16.71 1.57
CA LEU A 191 17.14 -17.81 0.63
C LEU A 191 18.20 -17.81 -0.48
N SER A 192 18.54 -16.64 -1.02
CA SER A 192 19.62 -16.51 -2.00
C SER A 192 20.96 -16.97 -1.44
N ARG A 193 21.29 -16.65 -0.17
CA ARG A 193 22.50 -17.15 0.50
C ARG A 193 22.51 -18.67 0.59
N ILE A 194 21.44 -19.28 1.10
CA ILE A 194 21.31 -20.74 1.19
C ILE A 194 21.41 -21.40 -0.19
N GLN A 195 20.79 -20.81 -1.21
CA GLN A 195 20.85 -21.32 -2.57
C GLN A 195 22.29 -21.31 -3.13
N VAL A 196 23.06 -20.26 -2.83
CA VAL A 196 24.47 -20.19 -3.18
C VAL A 196 25.26 -21.26 -2.42
N GLU A 197 25.12 -21.36 -1.10
CA GLU A 197 25.79 -22.38 -0.27
C GLU A 197 25.53 -23.82 -0.77
N MET A 198 24.27 -24.16 -1.08
CA MET A 198 23.92 -25.48 -1.62
C MET A 198 24.52 -25.76 -3.02
N SER A 199 24.81 -24.71 -3.79
CA SER A 199 25.34 -24.86 -5.15
C SER A 199 26.87 -25.05 -5.20
N TYR A 200 27.61 -24.52 -4.23
CA TYR A 200 29.07 -24.50 -4.27
C TYR A 200 29.72 -25.66 -3.51
N ASP A 201 29.29 -25.99 -2.29
CA ASP A 201 30.12 -26.82 -1.41
C ASP A 201 29.65 -28.27 -1.30
N SER A 202 28.42 -28.54 -0.85
CA SER A 202 28.03 -29.94 -0.60
C SER A 202 27.89 -30.79 -1.87
N ASN A 203 27.49 -30.20 -3.00
CA ASN A 203 27.32 -30.96 -4.25
C ASN A 203 28.64 -31.25 -4.97
N SER A 204 29.68 -30.44 -4.76
CA SER A 204 30.99 -30.66 -5.39
C SER A 204 31.77 -31.73 -4.62
N GLU A 205 31.80 -31.64 -3.29
CA GLU A 205 32.41 -32.65 -2.40
C GLU A 205 31.76 -34.02 -2.57
N ILE A 206 30.42 -34.10 -2.53
CA ILE A 206 29.70 -35.38 -2.74
C ILE A 206 29.97 -35.97 -4.12
N ARG A 207 30.12 -35.13 -5.16
CA ARG A 207 30.47 -35.61 -6.50
C ARG A 207 31.88 -36.17 -6.56
N GLU A 208 32.82 -35.52 -5.89
CA GLU A 208 34.21 -35.99 -5.81
C GLU A 208 34.31 -37.31 -5.04
N GLU A 209 33.67 -37.41 -3.88
CA GLU A 209 33.61 -38.67 -3.11
C GLU A 209 32.96 -39.80 -3.90
N LEU A 210 31.89 -39.51 -4.64
CA LEU A 210 31.22 -40.50 -5.49
C LEU A 210 32.12 -40.96 -6.64
N GLU A 211 32.89 -40.05 -7.25
CA GLU A 211 33.83 -40.38 -8.31
C GLU A 211 35.00 -41.22 -7.79
N LEU A 212 35.53 -40.90 -6.60
CA LEU A 212 36.56 -41.71 -5.94
C LEU A 212 36.05 -43.12 -5.65
N THR A 213 34.85 -43.24 -5.08
CA THR A 213 34.23 -44.54 -4.78
C THR A 213 34.02 -45.36 -6.06
N ARG A 214 33.62 -44.71 -7.16
CA ARG A 214 33.45 -45.35 -8.46
C ARG A 214 34.78 -45.88 -9.02
N GLN A 215 35.86 -45.11 -8.90
CA GLN A 215 37.19 -45.54 -9.34
C GLN A 215 37.71 -46.73 -8.52
N GLU A 216 37.50 -46.70 -7.20
CA GLU A 216 37.87 -47.81 -6.31
C GLU A 216 37.08 -49.09 -6.63
N LEU A 217 35.78 -48.96 -6.94
CA LEU A 217 34.96 -50.08 -7.39
C LEU A 217 35.50 -50.70 -8.69
N ILE A 218 35.80 -49.88 -9.71
CA ILE A 218 36.36 -50.35 -10.99
C ILE A 218 37.68 -51.09 -10.76
N LYS A 219 38.54 -50.55 -9.88
CA LYS A 219 39.81 -51.18 -9.52
C LYS A 219 39.59 -52.52 -8.81
N SER A 220 38.62 -52.59 -7.90
CA SER A 220 38.23 -53.82 -7.20
C SER A 220 37.67 -54.88 -8.15
N GLU A 221 36.80 -54.49 -9.09
CA GLU A 221 36.28 -55.37 -10.14
C GLU A 221 37.38 -55.89 -11.06
N SER A 222 38.33 -55.03 -11.46
CA SER A 222 39.50 -55.43 -12.24
C SER A 222 40.35 -56.46 -11.48
N ASN A 223 40.61 -56.23 -10.19
CA ASN A 223 41.33 -57.18 -9.33
C ASN A 223 40.57 -58.51 -9.20
N ASN A 224 39.25 -58.46 -9.03
CA ASN A 224 38.42 -59.66 -8.95
C ASN A 224 38.49 -60.46 -10.27
N ASN A 225 38.42 -59.80 -11.42
CA ASN A 225 38.58 -60.44 -12.72
C ASN A 225 39.97 -61.09 -12.88
N GLN A 226 41.03 -60.43 -12.39
CA GLN A 226 42.37 -61.02 -12.38
C GLN A 226 42.47 -62.25 -11.47
N LEU A 227 41.82 -62.21 -10.30
CA LEU A 227 41.77 -63.36 -9.38
C LEU A 227 40.99 -64.52 -9.97
N LEU A 228 39.84 -64.26 -10.60
CA LEU A 228 39.06 -65.28 -11.31
C LEU A 228 39.89 -65.95 -12.40
N LYS A 229 40.63 -65.16 -13.20
CA LYS A 229 41.54 -65.71 -14.20
C LYS A 229 42.63 -66.59 -13.58
N LYS A 230 43.26 -66.16 -12.48
CA LYS A 230 44.26 -66.97 -11.77
C LYS A 230 43.67 -68.28 -11.23
N ILE A 231 42.42 -68.25 -10.74
CA ILE A 231 41.74 -69.46 -10.28
C ILE A 231 41.49 -70.41 -11.46
N GLU A 232 41.09 -69.90 -12.61
CA GLU A 232 40.89 -70.70 -13.83
C GLU A 232 42.20 -71.32 -14.33
N ASP A 233 43.28 -70.53 -14.40
CA ASP A 233 44.62 -70.99 -14.78
C ASP A 233 45.09 -72.12 -13.84
N LEU A 234 45.00 -71.91 -12.51
CA LEU A 234 45.33 -72.94 -11.53
C LEU A 234 44.44 -74.17 -11.66
N SER A 235 43.13 -74.01 -11.87
CA SER A 235 42.22 -75.14 -12.07
C SER A 235 42.60 -75.97 -13.29
N SER A 236 43.05 -75.32 -14.36
CA SER A 236 43.53 -76.01 -15.57
C SER A 236 44.83 -76.76 -15.31
N GLU A 237 45.76 -76.18 -14.55
CA GLU A 237 47.02 -76.81 -14.14
C GLU A 237 46.78 -78.01 -13.21
N TRP A 238 45.88 -77.87 -12.23
CA TRP A 238 45.45 -78.97 -11.37
C TRP A 238 44.84 -80.12 -12.17
N SER A 239 43.99 -79.82 -13.15
CA SER A 239 43.41 -80.84 -14.04
C SER A 239 44.47 -81.55 -14.87
N TYR A 240 45.45 -80.81 -15.40
CA TYR A 240 46.57 -81.37 -16.15
C TYR A 240 47.42 -82.31 -15.29
N LEU A 241 47.80 -81.87 -14.09
CA LEU A 241 48.58 -82.68 -13.15
C LEU A 241 47.81 -83.92 -12.68
N GLU A 242 46.48 -83.81 -12.52
CA GLU A 242 45.64 -84.96 -12.18
C GLU A 242 45.62 -86.00 -13.32
N GLU A 243 45.52 -85.55 -14.57
CA GLU A 243 45.61 -86.42 -15.75
C GLU A 243 47.00 -87.05 -15.90
N GLU A 244 48.07 -86.28 -15.72
CA GLU A 244 49.45 -86.79 -15.77
C GLU A 244 49.70 -87.83 -14.68
N SER A 245 49.21 -87.59 -13.45
CA SER A 245 49.28 -88.56 -12.36
C SER A 245 48.51 -89.85 -12.67
N LYS A 246 47.34 -89.77 -13.29
CA LYS A 246 46.57 -90.94 -13.75
C LYS A 246 47.34 -91.74 -14.80
N HIS A 247 47.89 -91.07 -15.81
CA HIS A 247 48.70 -91.72 -16.86
C HIS A 247 49.98 -92.36 -16.30
N SER A 248 50.65 -91.70 -15.35
CA SER A 248 51.83 -92.27 -14.68
C SER A 248 51.48 -93.57 -13.96
N LYS A 249 50.38 -93.57 -13.17
CA LYS A 249 49.92 -94.79 -12.49
C LYS A 249 49.51 -95.88 -13.47
N GLU A 250 48.86 -95.52 -14.58
CA GLU A 250 48.50 -96.47 -15.64
C GLU A 250 49.74 -97.10 -16.28
N ASN A 251 50.77 -96.31 -16.59
CA ASN A 251 52.05 -96.82 -17.10
C ASN A 251 52.75 -97.74 -16.09
N ASP A 252 52.72 -97.41 -14.80
CA ASP A 252 53.28 -98.28 -13.75
C ASP A 252 52.54 -99.63 -13.72
N TYR A 253 51.21 -99.62 -13.79
CA TYR A 253 50.41 -100.85 -13.87
C TYR A 253 50.70 -101.65 -15.14
N LEU A 254 50.82 -101.00 -16.31
CA LEU A 254 51.19 -101.65 -17.56
C LEU A 254 52.57 -102.30 -17.49
N THR A 255 53.52 -101.63 -16.83
CA THR A 255 54.88 -102.16 -16.61
C THR A 255 54.85 -103.38 -15.69
N GLN A 256 54.10 -103.34 -14.59
CA GLN A 256 53.91 -104.48 -13.70
C GLN A 256 53.24 -105.67 -14.43
N ILE A 257 52.21 -105.40 -15.24
CA ILE A 257 51.55 -106.44 -16.06
C ILE A 257 52.55 -107.06 -17.05
N SER A 258 53.42 -106.26 -17.66
CA SER A 258 54.45 -106.74 -18.57
C SER A 258 55.47 -107.65 -17.86
N GLN A 259 55.94 -107.24 -16.67
CA GLN A 259 56.83 -108.06 -15.84
C GLN A 259 56.18 -109.39 -15.42
N LEU A 260 54.93 -109.36 -14.96
CA LEU A 260 54.17 -110.56 -14.60
C LEU A 260 53.96 -111.49 -15.80
N ARG A 261 53.73 -110.94 -17.00
CA ARG A 261 53.65 -111.74 -18.24
C ARG A 261 54.97 -112.42 -18.56
N GLN A 262 56.09 -111.71 -18.45
CA GLN A 262 57.42 -112.28 -18.67
C GLN A 262 57.73 -113.40 -17.66
N GLU A 263 57.38 -113.19 -16.39
CA GLU A 263 57.52 -114.22 -15.35
C GLU A 263 56.64 -115.44 -15.64
N LEU A 264 55.40 -115.22 -16.10
CA LEU A 264 54.50 -116.28 -16.53
C LEU A 264 55.07 -117.07 -17.73
N ASP A 265 55.67 -116.40 -18.71
CA ASP A 265 56.33 -117.05 -19.85
C ASP A 265 57.55 -117.87 -19.42
N LEU A 266 58.37 -117.36 -18.48
CA LEU A 266 59.46 -118.11 -17.87
C LEU A 266 58.94 -119.35 -17.14
N LYS A 267 57.87 -119.21 -16.36
CA LYS A 267 57.21 -120.34 -15.68
C LYS A 267 56.61 -121.34 -16.65
N ASN A 268 56.01 -120.89 -17.75
CA ASN A 268 55.51 -121.76 -18.82
C ASN A 268 56.65 -122.52 -19.52
N ARG A 269 57.82 -121.89 -19.67
CA ARG A 269 59.03 -122.52 -20.21
C ARG A 269 59.61 -123.54 -19.23
N GLU A 270 59.62 -123.23 -17.93
CA GLU A 270 59.97 -124.15 -16.85
C GLU A 270 59.05 -125.37 -16.84
N ILE A 271 57.72 -125.16 -16.94
CA ILE A 271 56.73 -126.24 -17.08
C ILE A 271 56.97 -127.07 -18.34
N SER A 272 57.30 -126.43 -19.46
CA SER A 272 57.59 -127.12 -20.73
C SER A 272 58.86 -127.97 -20.62
N LEU A 273 59.89 -127.49 -19.90
CA LEU A 273 61.09 -128.26 -19.57
C LEU A 273 60.77 -129.43 -18.64
N LEU A 274 59.97 -129.22 -17.58
CA LEU A 274 59.48 -130.29 -16.71
C LEU A 274 58.69 -131.36 -17.48
N LYS A 275 57.87 -130.97 -18.47
CA LYS A 275 57.20 -131.90 -19.39
C LYS A 275 58.19 -132.71 -20.26
N SER A 276 59.36 -132.17 -20.57
CA SER A 276 60.39 -132.86 -21.37
C SER A 276 61.28 -133.84 -20.60
N TYR A 277 61.40 -133.69 -19.27
CA TYR A 277 62.20 -134.59 -18.41
C TYR A 277 61.43 -135.82 -17.88
N SER A 278 60.14 -135.97 -18.23
CA SER A 278 59.30 -137.09 -17.79
C SER A 278 58.12 -137.36 -18.76
N PRO A 279 58.27 -138.26 -19.74
CA PRO A 279 57.20 -138.62 -20.69
C PRO A 279 56.28 -139.74 -20.16
N GLN A 280 55.98 -139.78 -18.86
CA GLN A 280 55.13 -140.83 -18.26
C GLN A 280 54.11 -140.34 -17.23
N ILE A 281 53.78 -139.05 -17.25
CA ILE A 281 52.54 -138.54 -16.66
C ILE A 281 51.90 -137.58 -17.66
N LEU A 282 51.35 -138.15 -18.73
CA LEU A 282 50.35 -137.52 -19.57
C LEU A 282 49.39 -138.61 -20.06
N SER A 283 48.51 -139.04 -19.17
CA SER A 283 47.21 -139.60 -19.54
C SER A 283 46.30 -139.44 -18.34
N ASP A 284 45.86 -138.21 -18.09
CA ASP A 284 44.53 -137.92 -17.56
C ASP A 284 44.19 -136.45 -17.81
N ILE A 285 43.52 -136.22 -18.95
CA ILE A 285 42.26 -135.44 -19.05
C ILE A 285 42.36 -133.99 -18.51
N SER A 286 42.45 -132.92 -19.29
CA SER A 286 41.77 -132.58 -20.55
C SER A 286 40.30 -133.04 -20.60
N ASN A 287 39.42 -132.42 -19.79
CA ASN A 287 38.14 -131.86 -20.25
C ASN A 287 37.44 -131.07 -19.12
N LYS A 288 37.03 -129.85 -19.50
CA LYS A 288 36.18 -128.85 -18.80
C LYS A 288 34.76 -129.42 -18.46
N PRO A 289 33.90 -128.76 -17.63
CA PRO A 289 33.74 -127.30 -17.56
C PRO A 289 33.51 -126.61 -16.20
N GLN A 290 33.77 -125.29 -16.28
CA GLN A 290 33.22 -124.17 -15.51
C GLN A 290 31.86 -124.39 -14.82
N SER A 291 31.74 -123.91 -13.58
CA SER A 291 30.96 -122.69 -13.30
C SER A 291 31.27 -122.10 -11.91
N TYR A 292 31.48 -120.77 -11.91
CA TYR A 292 31.33 -119.73 -10.88
C TYR A 292 30.90 -120.16 -9.46
N GLY A 293 31.42 -119.65 -8.35
CA GLY A 293 32.25 -118.49 -8.05
C GLY A 293 32.00 -118.09 -6.59
N LYS A 294 33.06 -117.79 -5.82
CA LYS A 294 33.10 -117.06 -4.52
C LYS A 294 34.57 -117.10 -4.03
N PRO A 295 35.09 -116.12 -3.27
CA PRO A 295 34.45 -114.95 -2.65
C PRO A 295 35.09 -113.61 -3.10
N LEU A 296 34.30 -112.54 -3.21
CA LEU A 296 34.85 -111.18 -3.12
C LEU A 296 34.76 -110.80 -1.64
N ILE A 297 35.90 -110.83 -0.96
CA ILE A 297 36.06 -110.29 0.38
C ILE A 297 36.07 -108.78 0.26
N ASP A 298 35.08 -108.20 0.95
CA ASP A 298 35.05 -106.93 1.65
C ASP A 298 36.23 -105.97 1.43
N PHE A 299 35.93 -104.86 0.76
CA PHE A 299 36.37 -103.55 1.23
C PHE A 299 35.27 -102.99 2.13
N THR A 300 35.32 -103.33 3.41
CA THR A 300 34.70 -102.53 4.48
C THR A 300 35.71 -101.46 4.89
N ASP A 301 35.38 -100.19 4.68
CA ASP A 301 35.30 -99.16 5.72
C ASP A 301 34.83 -97.85 5.08
N THR A 302 33.56 -97.45 5.26
CA THR A 302 32.97 -96.79 6.43
C THR A 302 33.46 -95.35 6.66
N THR A 303 32.74 -94.38 6.08
CA THR A 303 32.23 -93.18 6.78
C THR A 303 31.02 -92.68 5.98
N LYS A 304 29.79 -93.06 6.32
CA LYS A 304 28.85 -92.35 7.22
C LYS A 304 28.65 -90.87 6.94
N SER A 305 27.35 -90.54 6.83
CA SER A 305 26.69 -89.25 7.08
C SER A 305 26.82 -88.22 5.95
N SER A 306 25.87 -87.34 5.69
CA SER A 306 24.42 -87.22 5.93
C SER A 306 24.04 -85.87 5.30
N LYS A 307 22.79 -85.72 4.85
CA LYS A 307 22.12 -84.45 4.49
C LYS A 307 22.75 -83.16 5.03
N PRO A 308 22.70 -82.05 4.27
CA PRO A 308 22.50 -80.74 4.87
C PRO A 308 21.01 -80.39 4.84
N GLN A 309 20.46 -80.28 6.04
CA GLN A 309 19.20 -79.62 6.34
C GLN A 309 19.48 -78.11 6.47
N LYS A 310 18.48 -77.29 6.13
CA LYS A 310 18.44 -75.83 6.38
C LYS A 310 18.78 -75.47 7.84
N LEU A 311 19.41 -74.30 8.04
CA LEU A 311 19.25 -73.26 9.09
C LEU A 311 20.39 -72.22 8.87
N LEU A 312 20.15 -70.93 8.59
CA LEU A 312 19.84 -69.80 9.48
C LEU A 312 20.78 -69.63 10.70
N SER A 313 21.51 -68.49 10.71
CA SER A 313 22.13 -67.71 11.82
C SER A 313 23.22 -68.40 12.67
N SER A 314 24.30 -67.79 13.21
CA SER A 314 24.69 -66.39 13.50
C SER A 314 26.11 -66.32 14.14
N SER A 315 26.72 -65.12 14.15
CA SER A 315 27.74 -64.54 15.09
C SER A 315 29.20 -65.04 15.03
N SER A 316 30.27 -64.27 15.31
CA SER A 316 30.52 -63.04 16.11
C SER A 316 31.80 -62.33 15.57
N THR A 317 32.09 -61.04 15.79
CA THR A 317 32.44 -60.30 17.03
C THR A 317 32.38 -58.79 16.72
N ASP A 318 31.62 -57.97 17.47
CA ASP A 318 31.97 -57.21 18.69
C ASP A 318 32.78 -55.92 18.49
N ILE A 319 32.43 -54.91 19.33
CA ILE A 319 33.10 -53.64 19.67
C ILE A 319 32.50 -52.35 19.05
N LEU A 320 31.39 -51.84 19.63
CA LEU A 320 31.34 -50.63 20.51
C LEU A 320 29.90 -50.09 20.70
N GLN A 321 29.45 -50.14 21.96
CA GLN A 321 28.28 -49.45 22.49
C GLN A 321 28.69 -48.14 23.21
N ASN A 322 27.70 -47.28 23.43
CA ASN A 322 27.57 -46.24 24.48
C ASN A 322 28.33 -44.91 24.26
N ASN A 323 27.72 -43.73 24.35
CA ASN A 323 26.64 -43.27 25.24
C ASN A 323 25.82 -42.11 24.64
N SER A 324 24.53 -42.11 24.93
CA SER A 324 23.68 -40.92 25.06
C SER A 324 23.71 -40.43 26.51
N PHE A 325 23.95 -39.14 26.76
CA PHE A 325 23.50 -38.46 27.98
C PHE A 325 23.29 -36.95 27.75
N ILE A 326 22.23 -36.47 28.39
CA ILE A 326 21.61 -35.14 28.42
C ILE A 326 22.47 -34.13 29.19
N LEU A 327 22.44 -32.84 28.80
CA LEU A 327 22.42 -31.74 29.77
C LEU A 327 21.73 -30.48 29.19
N GLU A 328 20.61 -30.10 29.79
CA GLU A 328 20.08 -28.72 29.82
C GLU A 328 21.00 -27.84 30.69
N SER A 329 21.23 -26.58 30.29
CA SER A 329 21.00 -25.42 31.20
C SER A 329 21.30 -24.06 30.52
N ILE A 330 20.24 -23.25 30.46
CA ILE A 330 20.12 -21.87 31.00
C ILE A 330 21.15 -20.80 30.56
N GLN A 331 20.70 -19.92 29.69
CA GLN A 331 20.50 -18.47 29.90
C GLN A 331 21.57 -17.69 30.70
N ALA A 332 22.27 -16.73 30.05
CA ALA A 332 22.39 -15.32 30.48
C ALA A 332 23.42 -14.53 29.63
N SER A 333 23.05 -13.28 29.30
CA SER A 333 23.92 -12.09 29.28
C SER A 333 25.00 -11.96 28.18
N MET A 334 25.24 -10.84 27.50
CA MET A 334 24.95 -9.40 27.66
C MET A 334 24.83 -8.78 26.25
N ILE A 335 23.93 -7.84 26.00
CA ILE A 335 24.23 -6.39 25.95
C ILE A 335 25.67 -6.10 25.50
N SER A 336 25.82 -5.61 24.27
CA SER A 336 26.80 -4.57 23.97
C SER A 336 26.07 -3.46 23.23
N GLU A 337 25.81 -2.37 23.96
CA GLU A 337 25.73 -1.04 23.37
C GLU A 337 27.11 -0.71 22.79
N GLU A 338 27.17 -0.28 21.54
CA GLU A 338 28.20 0.66 21.13
C GLU A 338 27.60 1.67 20.16
N GLU A 339 27.77 2.91 20.57
CA GLU A 339 27.26 4.13 19.98
C GLU A 339 27.98 4.51 18.67
N ASN A 340 27.33 5.42 17.96
CA ASN A 340 27.94 6.43 17.08
C ASN A 340 28.57 5.95 15.77
N LEU A 341 27.88 6.26 14.67
CA LEU A 341 28.33 7.33 13.76
C LEU A 341 27.24 7.68 12.74
N ILE A 342 26.69 8.88 12.92
CA ILE A 342 25.98 9.65 11.90
C ILE A 342 26.95 9.92 10.74
N PRO A 343 26.48 9.87 9.48
CA PRO A 343 26.80 10.95 8.57
C PRO A 343 25.53 11.64 8.09
N ASN A 344 25.49 12.92 8.44
CA ASN A 344 24.66 13.94 7.84
C ASN A 344 24.98 14.06 6.33
N ASN A 345 23.99 14.61 5.63
CA ASN A 345 24.03 15.24 4.31
C ASN A 345 23.75 14.32 3.12
N LEU A 346 22.57 14.48 2.53
CA LEU A 346 22.43 15.34 1.35
C LEU A 346 20.94 15.60 1.02
N TYR A 347 20.59 16.88 1.11
CA TYR A 347 19.65 17.60 0.25
C TYR A 347 18.94 16.80 -0.86
N SER A 348 17.61 16.81 -0.85
CA SER A 348 16.85 17.42 -1.97
C SER A 348 15.37 17.60 -1.62
N GLN A 349 14.88 18.77 -1.97
CA GLN A 349 13.57 19.37 -1.72
C GLN A 349 12.36 18.66 -2.36
N PRO A 350 11.13 19.04 -1.96
CA PRO A 350 9.88 18.45 -2.45
C PRO A 350 9.45 19.05 -3.79
N CYS A 351 8.99 18.21 -4.72
CA CYS A 351 8.29 18.68 -5.91
C CYS A 351 6.84 19.02 -5.58
N SER A 352 6.62 20.29 -5.24
CA SER A 352 5.35 20.99 -5.42
C SER A 352 5.03 21.15 -6.91
N ARG A 353 3.88 20.64 -7.35
CA ARG A 353 3.28 21.01 -8.64
C ARG A 353 1.83 21.42 -8.40
N GLY A 354 1.65 22.71 -8.14
CA GLY A 354 0.36 23.37 -8.27
C GLY A 354 0.08 23.65 -9.75
N LEU A 355 -1.17 23.44 -10.16
CA LEU A 355 -1.80 24.13 -11.27
C LEU A 355 -3.31 24.22 -10.95
N SER A 356 -3.77 25.43 -10.61
CA SER A 356 -5.19 25.84 -10.70
C SER A 356 -5.42 26.55 -12.06
N PRO A 357 -6.63 27.01 -12.41
CA PRO A 357 -7.42 26.43 -13.50
C PRO A 357 -7.58 27.37 -14.70
N GLY A 358 -7.76 26.80 -15.89
CA GLY A 358 -8.09 27.56 -17.09
C GLY A 358 -9.53 28.07 -17.06
N ILE A 359 -9.71 29.35 -16.76
CA ILE A 359 -10.94 30.11 -17.01
C ILE A 359 -10.95 30.48 -18.50
N LYS A 360 -11.97 30.03 -19.24
CA LYS A 360 -12.32 30.60 -20.55
C LYS A 360 -13.59 31.41 -20.41
N GLU A 361 -13.43 32.72 -20.55
CA GLU A 361 -14.51 33.67 -20.83
C GLU A 361 -15.12 33.38 -22.21
N PHE A 362 -16.44 33.38 -22.30
CA PHE A 362 -17.14 33.69 -23.54
C PHE A 362 -18.23 34.73 -23.27
N MET A 363 -18.17 35.77 -24.10
CA MET A 363 -19.03 36.94 -24.16
C MET A 363 -20.50 36.62 -24.52
N LYS A 364 -21.39 37.37 -23.86
CA LYS A 364 -22.63 38.03 -24.36
C LYS A 364 -23.46 37.35 -25.46
N GLY A 365 -24.69 37.03 -25.09
CA GLY A 365 -25.86 37.00 -25.97
C GLY A 365 -27.15 37.19 -25.17
N ARG A 366 -27.81 38.35 -25.33
CA ARG A 366 -29.18 38.63 -24.85
C ARG A 366 -30.16 37.84 -25.72
N LEU A 367 -31.15 37.19 -25.12
CA LEU A 367 -32.51 37.05 -25.65
C LEU A 367 -33.46 36.70 -24.49
N GLU A 368 -34.61 37.36 -24.51
CA GLU A 368 -35.64 37.45 -23.47
C GLU A 368 -36.50 36.18 -23.31
N PRO A 369 -37.39 36.12 -22.29
CA PRO A 369 -37.88 34.88 -21.73
C PRO A 369 -39.20 34.41 -22.35
N ASP A 370 -39.36 33.10 -22.51
CA ASP A 370 -40.67 32.51 -22.79
C ASP A 370 -41.18 31.66 -21.63
N LYS A 371 -42.45 31.93 -21.32
CA LYS A 371 -43.27 31.31 -20.28
C LYS A 371 -43.79 29.96 -20.77
N ASN A 372 -43.97 29.05 -19.81
CA ASN A 372 -44.77 27.82 -19.86
C ASN A 372 -44.18 26.66 -20.69
N ILE A 373 -43.72 25.61 -20.00
CA ILE A 373 -44.18 24.21 -20.21
C ILE A 373 -43.80 23.36 -18.99
N LYS A 374 -44.87 22.93 -18.30
CA LYS A 374 -45.12 21.67 -17.57
C LYS A 374 -43.94 20.83 -17.06
N THR A 375 -44.00 20.64 -15.74
CA THR A 375 -43.69 19.41 -14.98
C THR A 375 -43.66 18.12 -15.81
N SER A 376 -42.50 17.45 -15.85
CA SER A 376 -42.47 15.99 -15.95
C SER A 376 -41.23 15.41 -15.25
N PHE A 377 -41.51 14.63 -14.20
CA PHE A 377 -40.61 13.66 -13.60
C PHE A 377 -40.22 12.61 -14.65
N ARG A 378 -38.92 12.44 -14.93
CA ARG A 378 -38.34 11.13 -15.30
C ARG A 378 -36.90 11.06 -14.81
N GLY A 379 -36.69 10.23 -13.78
CA GLY A 379 -35.38 9.81 -13.35
C GLY A 379 -34.71 8.92 -14.40
N SER A 380 -33.39 9.05 -14.52
CA SER A 380 -32.58 8.18 -15.37
C SER A 380 -32.33 6.86 -14.64
N THR A 381 -32.90 5.78 -15.16
CA THR A 381 -32.54 4.40 -14.82
C THR A 381 -31.18 4.07 -15.40
N ILE A 382 -30.18 3.86 -14.54
CA ILE A 382 -28.91 3.26 -14.94
C ILE A 382 -29.04 1.74 -14.86
N SER A 383 -28.73 1.16 -16.00
CA SER A 383 -28.71 -0.25 -16.37
C SER A 383 -27.95 -1.14 -15.38
N SER A 384 -28.58 -2.28 -15.07
CA SER A 384 -28.05 -3.43 -14.36
C SER A 384 -27.10 -4.24 -15.23
N GLN A 385 -25.87 -4.47 -14.76
CA GLN A 385 -25.10 -5.70 -15.04
C GLN A 385 -23.91 -5.78 -14.08
N ASN A 386 -24.04 -6.61 -13.03
CA ASN A 386 -23.00 -7.55 -12.60
C ASN A 386 -23.52 -8.35 -11.39
N LYS A 387 -23.86 -9.62 -11.64
CA LYS A 387 -24.19 -10.62 -10.62
C LYS A 387 -23.01 -11.59 -10.47
N SER A 388 -22.83 -12.02 -9.22
CA SER A 388 -22.16 -13.23 -8.73
C SER A 388 -20.63 -13.11 -8.54
N ARG A 389 -20.01 -13.55 -7.44
CA ARG A 389 -20.40 -14.50 -6.37
C ARG A 389 -19.82 -14.04 -5.03
N TYR A 390 -20.64 -14.02 -3.98
CA TYR A 390 -20.19 -13.88 -2.59
C TYR A 390 -20.41 -15.24 -1.91
N ILE A 391 -19.35 -15.78 -1.29
CA ILE A 391 -19.38 -17.00 -0.46
C ILE A 391 -19.46 -16.52 0.99
N PRO A 392 -20.48 -16.86 1.80
CA PRO A 392 -20.49 -16.52 3.21
C PRO A 392 -19.67 -17.55 4.01
N ILE A 393 -18.61 -17.08 4.67
CA ILE A 393 -17.92 -17.83 5.71
C ILE A 393 -18.73 -17.72 7.00
N ALA A 394 -19.30 -18.84 7.43
CA ALA A 394 -19.94 -18.98 8.73
C ALA A 394 -18.88 -18.90 9.84
N THR A 395 -18.95 -17.90 10.71
CA THR A 395 -18.18 -17.89 11.96
C THR A 395 -19.08 -18.36 13.10
N SER A 396 -18.83 -19.60 13.54
CA SER A 396 -19.39 -20.20 14.75
C SER A 396 -18.84 -19.48 15.99
N LYS A 397 -19.70 -18.72 16.68
CA LYS A 397 -19.44 -18.26 18.05
C LYS A 397 -19.95 -19.30 19.02
N ARG A 398 -19.03 -20.06 19.63
CA ARG A 398 -19.31 -20.85 20.84
C ARG A 398 -19.59 -19.90 22.00
N LEU A 399 -20.82 -19.94 22.49
CA LEU A 399 -21.23 -19.37 23.78
C LEU A 399 -20.58 -20.18 24.91
N ASN A 400 -19.79 -19.53 25.77
CA ASN A 400 -19.56 -20.00 27.13
C ASN A 400 -20.67 -19.43 28.01
N GLN A 401 -21.59 -20.28 28.43
CA GLN A 401 -22.62 -19.97 29.43
C GLN A 401 -22.01 -20.04 30.83
N SER A 402 -22.04 -18.92 31.56
CA SER A 402 -21.90 -18.91 33.02
C SER A 402 -23.27 -19.16 33.65
N VAL A 403 -23.34 -20.22 34.46
CA VAL A 403 -24.51 -20.68 35.20
C VAL A 403 -24.68 -19.82 36.46
N GLU A 404 -25.70 -18.96 36.50
CA GLU A 404 -26.19 -18.39 37.76
C GLU A 404 -27.41 -19.18 38.24
N ARG A 405 -27.24 -19.88 39.37
CA ARG A 405 -28.31 -20.56 40.11
C ARG A 405 -29.08 -19.52 40.92
N LYS A 406 -30.38 -19.38 40.62
CA LYS A 406 -31.36 -18.76 41.52
C LYS A 406 -31.56 -19.66 42.75
N PHE A 407 -31.35 -19.12 43.94
CA PHE A 407 -31.99 -19.63 45.16
C PHE A 407 -33.12 -18.68 45.53
N SER A 408 -34.33 -19.22 45.50
CA SER A 408 -35.53 -18.66 46.09
C SER A 408 -35.67 -19.12 47.54
N LYS A 409 -35.73 -18.18 48.48
CA LYS A 409 -36.71 -18.15 49.57
C LYS A 409 -36.72 -16.78 50.21
#